data_AF-A0A8K0FVM0-F1
#
_entry.id   AF-A0A8K0FVM0-F1
#
_cell.length_a   1.000
_cell.length_b   1.000
_cell.length_c   1.000
_cell.angle_alpha   90.00
_cell.angle_beta   90.00
_cell.angle_gamma   90.00
#
_symmetry.space_group_name_H-M   'P 1'
#
loop_
_entity.id
_entity.type
_entity.pdbx_description
1 polymer ?
#
loop_
_entity_poly.entity_id
_entity_poly.type
_entity_poly.pdbx_seq_one_letter_code
_entity_poly.pdbx_strand_id
1 'polypeptide(L)'
;MRWNSEERAFAVEAYFSSGCSVIATQRAFRNRFNLAPLAPVPDRKSIVTWVTTFRQTASATKRRTGVPRPVRSPENIEAVRASMLRSPRRSARKHASALRLSDRSVRRILRDDLHFHPYKMAIVQELSELQLLLLNSGVDTSSIPSYFSLRYGLGITFPSLLSPLTLVRCRVEY
;
A
#
# COMPACT_ATOMS: atom_id res chain seq x y z
N MET A 1 -20.77 -6.33 -24.60
CA MET A 1 -19.59 -6.95 -25.24
C MET A 1 -18.36 -6.09 -24.99
N ARG A 2 -17.18 -6.68 -24.77
CA ARG A 2 -15.92 -5.94 -24.58
C ARG A 2 -15.09 -6.06 -25.86
N TRP A 3 -14.73 -4.92 -26.45
CA TRP A 3 -13.88 -4.84 -27.65
C TRP A 3 -12.44 -4.54 -27.22
N ASN A 4 -11.48 -5.20 -27.86
CA ASN A 4 -10.06 -4.98 -27.62
C ASN A 4 -9.62 -3.58 -28.10
N SER A 5 -8.48 -3.08 -27.60
CA SER A 5 -7.94 -1.78 -28.03
C SER A 5 -7.60 -1.77 -29.53
N GLU A 6 -7.07 -2.88 -30.06
CA GLU A 6 -6.73 -3.04 -31.48
C GLU A 6 -7.98 -2.97 -32.38
N GLU A 7 -9.02 -3.73 -32.04
CA GLU A 7 -10.30 -3.71 -32.77
C GLU A 7 -10.91 -2.30 -32.81
N ARG A 8 -10.82 -1.57 -31.69
CA ARG A 8 -11.31 -0.18 -31.60
C ARG A 8 -10.48 0.77 -32.44
N ALA A 9 -9.15 0.62 -32.45
CA ALA A 9 -8.26 1.43 -33.26
C ALA A 9 -8.55 1.23 -34.75
N PHE A 10 -8.65 -0.03 -35.19
CA PHE A 10 -9.00 -0.36 -36.56
C PHE A 10 -10.37 0.20 -36.96
N ALA A 11 -11.39 0.09 -36.08
CA ALA A 11 -12.71 0.63 -36.37
C ALA A 11 -12.70 2.16 -36.56
N VAL A 12 -11.86 2.89 -35.82
CA VAL A 12 -11.70 4.34 -35.98
C VAL A 12 -10.97 4.67 -37.27
N GLU A 13 -9.89 3.94 -37.60
CA GLU A 13 -9.15 4.10 -38.85
C GLU A 13 -10.05 3.85 -40.07
N ALA A 14 -10.74 2.70 -40.10
CA ALA A 14 -11.65 2.34 -41.17
C ALA A 14 -12.81 3.34 -41.33
N TYR A 15 -13.24 3.99 -40.24
CA TYR A 15 -14.25 5.04 -40.30
C TYR A 15 -13.78 6.28 -41.05
N PHE A 16 -12.53 6.70 -40.85
CA PHE A 16 -11.96 7.81 -41.60
C PHE A 16 -11.68 7.44 -43.06
N SER A 17 -11.11 6.26 -43.32
CA SER A 17 -10.81 5.79 -44.68
C SER A 17 -12.05 5.55 -45.54
N SER A 18 -13.20 5.21 -44.93
CA SER A 18 -14.47 4.96 -45.62
C SER A 18 -15.38 6.19 -45.76
N GLY A 19 -14.87 7.40 -45.50
CA GLY A 19 -15.64 8.64 -45.64
C GLY A 19 -16.71 8.82 -44.57
N CYS A 20 -16.42 8.41 -43.32
CA CYS A 20 -17.33 8.53 -42.17
C CYS A 20 -18.59 7.65 -42.23
N SER A 21 -18.58 6.57 -43.02
CA SER A 21 -19.69 5.63 -43.14
C SER A 21 -19.59 4.48 -42.14
N VAL A 22 -20.59 4.38 -41.25
CA VAL A 22 -20.67 3.32 -40.23
C VAL A 22 -20.82 1.94 -40.86
N ILE A 23 -21.65 1.80 -41.91
CA ILE A 23 -21.89 0.52 -42.58
C ILE A 23 -20.64 0.04 -43.30
N ALA A 24 -19.93 0.95 -43.98
CA ALA A 24 -18.66 0.61 -44.64
C ALA A 24 -17.60 0.19 -43.62
N THR A 25 -17.54 0.89 -42.47
CA THR A 25 -16.66 0.53 -41.34
C THR A 25 -16.96 -0.88 -40.84
N GLN A 26 -18.24 -1.21 -40.61
CA GLN A 26 -18.65 -2.54 -40.16
C GLN A 26 -18.32 -3.65 -41.17
N ARG A 27 -18.46 -3.38 -42.48
CA ARG A 27 -18.05 -4.31 -43.54
C ARG A 27 -16.54 -4.52 -43.57
N ALA A 28 -15.76 -3.44 -43.50
CA ALA A 28 -14.31 -3.51 -43.43
C ALA A 28 -13.83 -4.25 -42.16
N PHE A 29 -14.50 -4.04 -41.02
CA PHE A 29 -14.26 -4.73 -39.77
C PHE A 29 -14.48 -6.24 -39.90
N ARG A 30 -15.59 -6.67 -40.52
CA ARG A 30 -15.83 -8.10 -40.79
C ARG A 30 -14.74 -8.72 -41.66
N ASN A 31 -14.32 -8.02 -42.72
CA ASN A 31 -13.30 -8.49 -43.63
C ASN A 31 -11.92 -8.60 -42.95
N ARG A 32 -11.56 -7.63 -42.09
CA ARG A 32 -10.27 -7.63 -41.39
C ARG A 32 -10.15 -8.76 -40.37
N PHE A 33 -11.20 -9.00 -39.60
CA PHE A 33 -11.21 -9.97 -38.50
C PHE A 33 -11.83 -11.32 -38.89
N ASN A 34 -12.15 -11.54 -40.18
CA ASN A 34 -12.74 -12.77 -40.71
C ASN A 34 -13.93 -13.28 -39.87
N LEU A 35 -14.83 -12.36 -39.52
CA LEU A 35 -15.96 -12.65 -38.65
C LEU A 35 -17.05 -13.44 -39.39
N ALA A 36 -17.58 -14.48 -38.75
CA ALA A 36 -18.72 -15.23 -39.27
C ALA A 36 -19.95 -14.31 -39.50
N PRO A 37 -20.91 -14.68 -40.36
CA PRO A 37 -22.05 -13.81 -40.69
C PRO A 37 -22.86 -13.36 -39.47
N LEU A 38 -23.05 -14.24 -38.48
CA LEU A 38 -23.75 -13.96 -37.22
C LEU A 38 -22.82 -13.47 -36.11
N ALA A 39 -21.51 -13.38 -36.35
CA ALA A 39 -20.60 -12.90 -35.34
C ALA A 39 -20.90 -11.43 -35.02
N PRO A 40 -20.80 -11.04 -33.74
CA PRO A 40 -21.08 -9.70 -33.31
C PRO A 40 -20.09 -8.70 -33.94
N VAL A 41 -20.62 -7.54 -34.33
CA VAL A 41 -19.86 -6.42 -34.90
C VAL A 41 -20.14 -5.17 -34.05
N PRO A 42 -19.20 -4.22 -33.96
CA PRO A 42 -19.44 -2.98 -33.22
C PRO A 42 -20.70 -2.27 -33.72
N ASP A 43 -21.63 -2.01 -32.80
CA ASP A 43 -22.84 -1.26 -33.09
C ASP A 43 -22.51 0.19 -33.50
N ARG A 44 -23.42 0.84 -34.24
CA ARG A 44 -23.32 2.24 -34.66
C ARG A 44 -22.96 3.15 -33.49
N LYS A 45 -23.62 2.98 -32.33
CA LYS A 45 -23.35 3.80 -31.14
C LYS A 45 -21.91 3.61 -30.65
N SER A 46 -21.37 2.39 -30.73
CA SER A 46 -20.01 2.08 -30.29
C SER A 46 -18.98 2.77 -31.17
N ILE A 47 -19.14 2.65 -32.50
CA ILE A 47 -18.25 3.28 -33.49
C ILE A 47 -18.25 4.80 -33.32
N VAL A 48 -19.43 5.43 -33.24
CA VAL A 48 -19.56 6.88 -33.03
C VAL A 48 -18.92 7.31 -31.71
N THR A 49 -19.11 6.55 -30.63
CA THR A 49 -18.50 6.84 -29.33
C THR A 49 -16.98 6.78 -29.39
N TRP A 50 -16.39 5.82 -30.12
CA TRP A 50 -14.94 5.73 -30.26
C TRP A 50 -14.37 6.87 -31.09
N VAL A 51 -15.02 7.22 -32.21
CA VAL A 51 -14.59 8.34 -33.06
C VAL A 51 -14.67 9.67 -32.32
N THR A 52 -15.76 9.90 -31.56
CA THR A 52 -15.91 11.13 -30.75
C THR A 52 -14.87 11.19 -29.63
N THR A 53 -14.65 10.08 -28.91
CA THR A 53 -13.58 10.01 -27.89
C THR A 53 -12.20 10.24 -28.51
N PHE A 54 -11.95 9.69 -29.70
CA PHE A 54 -10.69 9.87 -30.43
C PHE A 54 -10.49 11.32 -30.84
N ARG A 55 -11.53 12.00 -31.35
CA ARG A 55 -11.45 13.44 -31.68
C ARG A 55 -11.19 14.31 -30.45
N GLN A 56 -11.64 13.91 -29.26
CA GLN A 56 -11.47 14.67 -28.02
C GLN A 56 -10.17 14.39 -27.27
N THR A 57 -9.68 13.15 -27.30
CA THR A 57 -8.60 12.68 -26.41
C THR A 57 -7.45 12.00 -27.18
N ALA A 58 -7.50 11.95 -28.52
CA ALA A 58 -6.57 11.24 -29.39
C ALA A 58 -6.38 9.74 -29.05
N SER A 59 -7.29 9.17 -28.27
CA SER A 59 -7.24 7.77 -27.83
C SER A 59 -8.54 7.06 -28.16
N ALA A 60 -8.42 5.89 -28.80
CA ALA A 60 -9.57 5.02 -29.07
C ALA A 60 -10.04 4.27 -27.81
N THR A 61 -9.25 4.27 -26.72
CA THR A 61 -9.56 3.55 -25.47
C THR A 61 -10.05 4.52 -24.40
N LYS A 62 -11.14 4.13 -23.70
CA LYS A 62 -11.60 4.88 -22.53
C LYS A 62 -10.66 4.62 -21.36
N ARG A 63 -9.92 5.63 -20.91
CA ARG A 63 -9.19 5.56 -19.63
C ARG A 63 -10.22 5.32 -18.53
N ARG A 64 -10.01 4.27 -17.72
CA ARG A 64 -10.82 4.06 -16.52
C ARG A 64 -10.42 5.12 -15.50
N THR A 65 -11.14 6.23 -15.48
CA THR A 65 -11.07 7.15 -14.36
C THR A 65 -11.60 6.39 -13.15
N GLY A 66 -10.75 6.17 -12.15
CA GLY A 66 -11.18 5.53 -10.91
C GLY A 66 -12.33 6.31 -10.27
N VAL A 67 -13.16 5.62 -9.49
CA VAL A 67 -14.21 6.28 -8.70
C VAL A 67 -13.52 7.31 -7.80
N PRO A 68 -13.94 8.60 -7.83
CA PRO A 68 -13.37 9.63 -6.96
C PRO A 68 -13.54 9.19 -5.51
N ARG A 69 -12.48 9.36 -4.70
CA ARG A 69 -12.47 8.93 -3.30
C ARG A 69 -12.68 10.16 -2.40
N PRO A 70 -13.92 10.53 -2.05
CA PRO A 70 -14.20 11.80 -1.38
C PRO A 70 -13.50 11.93 -0.02
N VAL A 71 -13.28 10.81 0.67
CA VAL A 71 -12.65 10.82 2.00
C VAL A 71 -11.13 11.05 1.94
N ARG A 72 -10.46 10.70 0.82
CA ARG A 72 -9.00 10.92 0.64
C ARG A 72 -8.76 12.18 -0.18
N SER A 73 -9.43 13.27 0.19
CA SER A 73 -9.09 14.60 -0.31
C SER A 73 -7.70 15.00 0.22
N PRO A 74 -6.95 15.86 -0.50
CA PRO A 74 -5.66 16.35 -0.02
C PRO A 74 -5.77 17.03 1.36
N GLU A 75 -6.87 17.73 1.61
CA GLU A 75 -7.19 18.35 2.90
C GLU A 75 -7.26 17.33 4.04
N ASN A 76 -7.97 16.21 3.83
CA ASN A 76 -8.09 15.16 4.85
C ASN A 76 -6.76 14.43 5.08
N ILE A 77 -5.95 14.26 4.04
CA ILE A 77 -4.61 13.67 4.15
C ILE A 77 -3.72 14.55 5.03
N GLU A 78 -3.75 15.87 4.82
CA GLU A 78 -2.98 16.81 5.62
C GLU A 78 -3.47 16.86 7.07
N ALA A 79 -4.80 16.86 7.28
CA ALA A 79 -5.38 16.82 8.63
C ALA A 79 -4.97 15.56 9.41
N VAL A 80 -4.95 14.40 8.75
CA VAL A 80 -4.45 13.15 9.34
C VAL A 80 -2.96 13.25 9.64
N ARG A 81 -2.14 13.78 8.71
CA ARG A 81 -0.71 13.98 8.92
C ARG A 81 -0.43 14.87 10.13
N ALA A 82 -1.06 16.04 10.18
CA ALA A 82 -0.92 16.98 11.29
C ALA A 82 -1.37 16.37 12.63
N SER A 83 -2.46 15.59 12.63
CA SER A 83 -2.92 14.91 13.83
C SER A 83 -1.94 13.83 14.31
N MET A 84 -1.25 13.12 13.41
CA MET A 84 -0.23 12.13 13.80
C MET A 84 0.99 12.81 14.39
N LEU A 85 1.49 13.86 13.73
CA LEU A 85 2.66 14.60 14.19
C LEU A 85 2.43 15.21 15.59
N ARG A 86 1.20 15.66 15.87
CA ARG A 86 0.82 16.15 17.20
C ARG A 86 0.85 15.05 18.27
N SER A 87 0.53 13.81 17.94
CA SER A 87 0.38 12.73 18.92
C SER A 87 0.63 11.35 18.31
N PRO A 88 1.91 10.98 18.06
CA PRO A 88 2.24 9.76 17.32
C PRO A 88 1.91 8.47 18.07
N ARG A 89 1.77 8.55 19.41
CA ARG A 89 1.48 7.38 20.27
C ARG A 89 -0.01 7.00 20.29
N ARG A 90 -0.90 7.83 19.73
CA ARG A 90 -2.34 7.55 19.73
C ARG A 90 -2.69 6.53 18.64
N SER A 91 -3.70 5.72 18.91
CA SER A 91 -4.16 4.73 17.93
C SER A 91 -4.91 5.38 16.77
N ALA A 92 -4.85 4.76 15.59
CA ALA A 92 -5.59 5.23 14.41
C ALA A 92 -7.08 5.46 14.69
N ARG A 93 -7.70 4.63 15.54
CA ARG A 93 -9.10 4.77 15.96
C ARG A 93 -9.36 6.08 16.71
N LYS A 94 -8.45 6.50 17.60
CA LYS A 94 -8.58 7.77 18.34
C LYS A 94 -8.47 8.96 17.39
N HIS A 95 -7.57 8.90 16.41
CA HIS A 95 -7.45 9.93 15.39
C HIS A 95 -8.65 10.01 14.46
N ALA A 96 -9.21 8.86 14.09
CA ALA A 96 -10.44 8.78 13.31
C ALA A 96 -11.62 9.47 14.02
N SER A 97 -11.79 9.19 15.31
CA SER A 97 -12.80 9.86 16.15
C SER A 97 -12.59 11.38 16.20
N ALA A 98 -11.36 11.83 16.44
CA ALA A 98 -11.03 13.25 16.51
C ALA A 98 -11.26 14.00 15.18
N LEU A 99 -11.00 13.36 14.05
CA LEU A 99 -11.14 13.94 12.70
C LEU A 99 -12.52 13.68 12.08
N ARG A 100 -13.44 13.00 12.79
CA ARG A 100 -14.76 12.56 12.28
C ARG A 100 -14.67 11.76 10.97
N LEU A 101 -13.59 10.98 10.83
CA LEU A 101 -13.36 10.09 9.68
C LEU A 101 -13.60 8.64 10.07
N SER A 102 -13.87 7.78 9.08
CA SER A 102 -13.90 6.35 9.35
C SER A 102 -12.50 5.83 9.68
N ASP A 103 -12.41 4.94 10.68
CA ASP A 103 -11.15 4.31 11.09
C ASP A 103 -10.48 3.54 9.94
N ARG A 104 -11.25 2.97 9.01
CA ARG A 104 -10.73 2.32 7.80
C ARG A 104 -10.10 3.34 6.82
N SER A 105 -10.69 4.52 6.67
CA SER A 105 -10.14 5.59 5.84
C SER A 105 -8.82 6.10 6.40
N VAL A 106 -8.75 6.36 7.72
CA VAL A 106 -7.51 6.80 8.38
C VAL A 106 -6.40 5.79 8.20
N ARG A 107 -6.65 4.49 8.44
CA ARG A 107 -5.62 3.45 8.21
C ARG A 107 -5.11 3.40 6.76
N ARG A 108 -6.00 3.60 5.80
CA ARG A 108 -5.64 3.64 4.37
C ARG A 108 -4.79 4.87 4.03
N ILE A 109 -5.13 6.03 4.57
CA ILE A 109 -4.32 7.26 4.42
C ILE A 109 -2.93 7.04 5.03
N LEU A 110 -2.86 6.47 6.25
CA LEU A 110 -1.60 6.17 6.91
C LEU A 110 -0.72 5.23 6.07
N ARG A 111 -1.28 4.15 5.51
CA ARG A 111 -0.52 3.15 4.76
C ARG A 111 -0.19 3.56 3.32
N ASP A 112 -1.17 4.02 2.54
CA ASP A 112 -0.99 4.21 1.10
C ASP A 112 -0.67 5.66 0.70
N ASP A 113 -1.02 6.69 1.49
CA ASP A 113 -0.69 8.10 1.16
C ASP A 113 0.52 8.62 1.96
N LEU A 114 0.57 8.33 3.26
CA LEU A 114 1.60 8.84 4.17
C LEU A 114 2.75 7.86 4.40
N HIS A 115 2.59 6.60 3.97
CA HIS A 115 3.57 5.52 4.16
C HIS A 115 4.07 5.37 5.61
N PHE A 116 3.18 5.61 6.59
CA PHE A 116 3.45 5.35 7.99
C PHE A 116 3.26 3.87 8.28
N HIS A 117 4.39 3.20 8.53
CA HIS A 117 4.42 1.80 8.94
C HIS A 117 4.37 1.69 10.46
N PRO A 118 3.68 0.68 11.02
CA PRO A 118 3.79 0.36 12.44
C PRO A 118 5.26 0.18 12.83
N TYR A 119 5.65 0.74 13.97
CA TYR A 119 6.99 0.57 14.49
C TYR A 119 7.29 -0.92 14.76
N LYS A 120 8.42 -1.42 14.25
CA LYS A 120 8.89 -2.79 14.51
C LYS A 120 9.66 -2.79 15.84
N MET A 121 9.06 -3.38 16.89
CA MET A 121 9.79 -3.59 18.14
C MET A 121 10.83 -4.70 17.93
N ALA A 122 12.11 -4.34 18.06
CA ALA A 122 13.18 -5.31 18.24
C ALA A 122 13.40 -5.47 19.74
N ILE A 123 13.08 -6.65 20.28
CA ILE A 123 13.45 -7.02 21.64
C ILE A 123 14.81 -7.69 21.51
N VAL A 124 15.84 -7.02 22.01
CA VAL A 124 17.19 -7.59 22.10
C VAL A 124 17.34 -8.17 23.50
N GLN A 125 17.74 -9.44 23.58
CA GLN A 125 18.14 -10.04 24.86
C GLN A 125 19.60 -9.69 25.11
N GLU A 126 19.89 -9.10 26.27
CA GLU A 126 21.28 -8.99 26.72
C GLU A 126 21.80 -10.40 27.03
N LEU A 127 22.90 -10.76 26.37
CA LEU A 127 23.61 -12.02 26.65
C LEU A 127 24.45 -11.79 27.90
N SER A 128 24.30 -12.66 28.91
CA SER A 128 25.20 -12.65 30.05
C SER A 128 26.62 -13.06 29.62
N GLU A 129 27.64 -12.59 30.34
CA GLU A 129 29.05 -12.94 30.06
C GLU A 129 29.28 -14.46 30.01
N LEU A 130 28.55 -15.22 30.85
CA LEU A 130 28.60 -16.68 30.84
C LEU A 130 27.98 -17.30 29.58
N GLN A 131 26.91 -16.72 29.04
CA GLN A 131 26.32 -17.16 27.78
C GLN A 131 27.22 -16.84 26.58
N LEU A 132 27.93 -15.70 26.60
CA LEU A 132 28.91 -15.35 25.58
C LEU A 132 30.11 -16.31 25.57
N LEU A 133 30.61 -16.68 26.75
CA LEU A 133 31.70 -17.65 26.88
C LEU A 133 31.26 -19.07 26.44
N LEU A 134 30.01 -19.47 26.72
CA LEU A 134 29.48 -20.77 26.31
C LEU A 134 29.25 -20.88 24.79
N LEU A 135 28.83 -19.79 24.13
CA LEU A 135 28.65 -19.79 22.68
C LEU A 135 29.97 -19.86 21.92
N ASN A 136 31.03 -19.30 22.49
CA ASN A 136 32.37 -19.30 21.89
C ASN A 136 33.15 -20.61 22.13
N SER A 137 32.70 -21.48 23.04
CA SER A 137 33.34 -22.77 23.32
C SER A 137 32.75 -23.96 22.54
N GLY A 138 31.76 -23.72 21.67
CA GLY A 138 31.19 -24.75 20.78
C GLY A 138 30.40 -25.84 21.50
N VAL A 139 29.93 -25.60 22.72
CA VAL A 139 29.16 -26.57 23.51
C VAL A 139 27.66 -26.36 23.29
N ASP A 140 26.96 -27.39 22.79
CA ASP A 140 25.53 -27.35 22.48
C ASP A 140 24.69 -27.04 23.74
N THR A 141 24.04 -25.87 23.76
CA THR A 141 23.26 -25.37 24.90
C THR A 141 21.89 -26.01 25.07
N SER A 142 21.55 -27.05 24.29
CA SER A 142 20.25 -27.74 24.34
C SER A 142 20.02 -28.54 25.61
N SER A 143 21.05 -28.74 26.44
CA SER A 143 21.00 -29.56 27.66
C SER A 143 21.00 -28.77 28.97
N ILE A 144 20.98 -27.43 28.94
CA ILE A 144 20.93 -26.61 30.17
C ILE A 144 19.47 -26.44 30.61
N PRO A 145 19.04 -27.01 31.76
CA PRO A 145 17.66 -26.89 32.20
C PRO A 145 17.36 -25.44 32.61
N SER A 146 16.20 -24.91 32.23
CA SER A 146 15.75 -23.53 32.55
C SER A 146 15.47 -23.27 34.04
N TYR A 147 15.79 -24.22 34.92
CA TYR A 147 15.57 -24.16 36.37
C TYR A 147 16.87 -23.90 37.12
N PHE A 148 17.52 -22.77 36.86
CA PHE A 148 18.47 -22.19 37.82
C PHE A 148 18.12 -20.73 38.10
N SER A 149 16.84 -20.51 38.42
CA SER A 149 16.36 -19.28 39.05
C SER A 149 15.64 -19.64 40.34
N LEU A 150 16.37 -20.18 41.32
CA LEU A 150 15.90 -20.22 42.69
C LEU A 150 17.06 -19.88 43.64
N ARG A 151 16.78 -18.86 44.46
CA ARG A 151 17.29 -18.68 45.83
C ARG A 151 18.57 -17.83 45.99
N TYR A 152 18.37 -16.53 46.17
CA TYR A 152 19.01 -15.79 47.27
C TYR A 152 17.98 -14.89 47.96
N GLY A 153 17.12 -15.55 48.75
CA GLY A 153 16.47 -14.93 49.89
C GLY A 153 17.16 -15.42 51.14
N LEU A 154 18.30 -14.81 51.50
CA LEU A 154 18.88 -14.89 52.84
C LEU A 154 19.60 -13.57 53.10
N GLY A 155 19.12 -12.85 54.11
CA GLY A 155 19.68 -11.59 54.57
C GLY A 155 21.10 -11.80 55.08
N ILE A 156 22.03 -11.10 54.46
CA ILE A 156 23.32 -10.76 55.05
C ILE A 156 23.52 -9.27 54.76
N THR A 157 23.36 -8.45 55.80
CA THR A 157 23.73 -7.04 55.84
C THR A 157 25.25 -6.91 55.99
N PHE A 158 25.93 -6.16 55.11
CA PHE A 158 27.14 -5.37 55.38
C PHE A 158 27.25 -4.29 54.27
N PRO A 159 27.98 -3.17 54.46
CA PRO A 159 27.41 -1.82 54.47
C PRO A 159 27.93 -0.94 53.33
N SER A 160 27.18 0.14 53.08
CA SER A 160 27.61 1.46 52.55
C SER A 160 28.83 1.53 51.61
N LEU A 161 28.60 1.98 50.37
CA LEU A 161 28.95 3.35 49.95
C LEU A 161 28.79 3.53 48.42
N LEU A 162 28.17 4.66 48.07
CA LEU A 162 28.31 5.45 46.84
C LEU A 162 27.61 4.99 45.53
N SER A 163 26.50 5.69 45.25
CA SER A 163 26.03 6.13 43.91
C SER A 163 27.14 6.82 43.08
N PRO A 164 26.98 7.13 41.76
CA PRO A 164 25.72 7.44 41.06
C PRO A 164 25.55 6.95 39.60
N LEU A 165 24.29 6.87 39.20
CA LEU A 165 23.72 7.27 37.89
C LEU A 165 24.71 7.61 36.75
N THR A 166 24.79 6.74 35.75
CA THR A 166 25.21 7.12 34.38
C THR A 166 24.03 6.91 33.44
N LEU A 167 23.27 7.99 33.27
CA LEU A 167 22.27 8.17 32.23
C LEU A 167 23.02 8.28 30.89
N VAL A 168 23.24 7.16 30.20
CA VAL A 168 23.80 7.17 28.85
C VAL A 168 22.72 7.65 27.89
N ARG A 169 22.83 8.94 27.60
CA ARG A 169 22.12 9.70 26.58
C ARG A 169 22.49 9.14 25.21
N CYS A 170 21.67 8.26 24.63
CA CYS A 170 21.81 7.90 23.22
C CYS A 170 21.35 9.07 22.34
N ARG A 171 22.36 9.78 21.85
CA ARG A 171 22.30 10.80 20.79
C ARG A 171 21.91 10.09 19.48
N VAL A 172 20.82 10.55 18.87
CA VAL A 172 20.45 10.21 17.49
C VAL A 172 21.07 11.27 16.60
N GLU A 173 22.03 10.88 15.78
CA GLU A 173 22.51 11.70 14.65
C GLU A 173 21.71 11.32 13.40
N TYR A 174 21.35 12.35 12.61
CA TYR A 174 20.57 12.26 11.37
C TYR A 174 21.44 11.88 10.19
#